data_AF-A0A9Q1FEQ1-F1
#
_entry.id   AF-A0A9Q1FEQ1-F1
#
_cell.length_a   1.000
_cell.length_b   1.000
_cell.length_c   1.000
_cell.angle_alpha   90.00
_cell.angle_beta   90.00
_cell.angle_gamma   90.00
#
_symmetry.space_group_name_H-M   'P 1'
#
loop_
_entity.id
_entity.type
_entity.pdbx_description
1 polymer ?
#
loop_
_entity_poly.entity_id
_entity_poly.type
_entity_poly.pdbx_seq_one_letter_code
_entity_poly.pdbx_strand_id
1 'polypeptide(L)'
;MKSASPIKLIYAFGWTDEIEYHASRRGTKEVNLLKYSLRTNPPNSSYFDIRANNFTIPPVDTHYHCWVLKSPSLGAKHHIYRIEPIIRHPDIVHHIILYQCHPSINETFDLECYTSENLHLKCLTVMAVWAVGGESFEFPEVAGVPIGGDNTSYYRLEIHYDNPQKTADRIDDSGLRFYYTSDLRQYDASVMDLGLLITDQYTIPPHAKAFKSYGVCDTSYFDQLIQGPIPDLNVFMVFLHTHLAGRKIRVGQFR
;
A
#
# COMPACT_ATOMS: atom_id res chain seq x y z
N MET A 1 5.27 -12.31 16.34
CA MET A 1 3.93 -11.69 16.58
C MET A 1 2.87 -12.59 15.96
N LYS A 2 1.81 -12.95 16.68
CA LYS A 2 0.64 -13.59 16.06
C LYS A 2 -0.03 -12.53 15.20
N SER A 3 0.07 -12.65 13.88
CA SER A 3 -0.82 -11.93 12.96
C SER A 3 -2.24 -12.35 13.34
N ALA A 4 -3.01 -11.45 13.94
CA ALA A 4 -4.42 -11.68 14.18
C ALA A 4 -5.09 -11.69 12.81
N SER A 5 -5.46 -12.87 12.34
CA SER A 5 -6.23 -13.01 11.10
C SER A 5 -7.54 -12.21 11.23
N PRO A 6 -7.99 -11.53 10.16
CA PRO A 6 -9.26 -10.84 10.18
C PRO A 6 -10.39 -11.81 10.56
N ILE A 7 -11.25 -11.36 11.47
CA ILE A 7 -12.44 -12.08 11.94
C ILE A 7 -13.62 -11.55 11.15
N LYS A 8 -14.44 -12.46 10.61
CA LYS A 8 -15.69 -12.09 9.93
C LYS A 8 -16.82 -12.00 10.96
N LEU A 9 -17.24 -10.78 11.29
CA LEU A 9 -18.47 -10.55 12.01
C LEU A 9 -19.64 -10.75 11.07
N ILE A 10 -20.65 -11.48 11.52
CA ILE A 10 -21.94 -11.59 10.85
C ILE A 10 -22.96 -10.83 11.70
N TYR A 11 -23.82 -10.04 11.06
CA TYR A 11 -24.86 -9.31 11.74
C TYR A 11 -26.20 -9.52 11.05
N ALA A 12 -27.26 -9.48 11.83
CA ALA A 12 -28.64 -9.38 11.37
C ALA A 12 -29.45 -8.61 12.42
N PHE A 13 -30.48 -7.89 12.01
CA PHE A 13 -31.32 -7.13 12.94
C PHE A 13 -32.81 -7.18 12.56
N GLY A 14 -33.64 -7.16 13.61
CA GLY A 14 -35.10 -7.06 13.55
C GLY A 14 -35.58 -5.66 13.97
N TRP A 15 -36.87 -5.38 13.73
CA TRP A 15 -37.52 -4.16 14.25
C TRP A 15 -38.23 -4.41 15.58
N THR A 16 -38.40 -5.69 15.91
CA THR A 16 -39.06 -6.19 17.11
C THR A 16 -38.10 -7.16 17.80
N ASP A 17 -38.44 -7.53 19.04
CA ASP A 17 -37.71 -8.55 19.80
C ASP A 17 -38.05 -9.99 19.36
N GLU A 18 -38.82 -10.15 18.28
CA GLU A 18 -39.16 -11.45 17.71
C GLU A 18 -38.09 -11.92 16.73
N ILE A 19 -37.60 -13.15 16.93
CA ILE A 19 -36.56 -13.74 16.07
C ILE A 19 -37.23 -14.34 14.82
N GLU A 20 -37.10 -13.64 13.70
CA GLU A 20 -37.63 -14.04 12.40
C GLU A 20 -36.58 -14.00 11.27
N TYR A 21 -36.97 -14.41 10.06
CA TYR A 21 -36.13 -14.29 8.87
C TYR A 21 -35.81 -12.83 8.57
N HIS A 22 -34.51 -12.50 8.59
CA HIS A 22 -34.01 -11.13 8.53
C HIS A 22 -33.93 -10.55 7.10
N ALA A 23 -34.23 -11.32 6.06
CA ALA A 23 -34.19 -10.89 4.65
C ALA A 23 -32.91 -10.11 4.29
N SER A 24 -33.01 -8.87 3.78
CA SER A 24 -31.88 -8.00 3.44
C SER A 24 -31.22 -7.33 4.65
N ARG A 25 -31.78 -7.44 5.86
CA ARG A 25 -31.24 -6.87 7.10
C ARG A 25 -30.16 -7.75 7.71
N ARG A 26 -29.22 -8.18 6.88
CA ARG A 26 -28.08 -9.01 7.25
C ARG A 26 -26.85 -8.57 6.50
N GLY A 27 -25.70 -8.86 7.07
CA GLY A 27 -24.44 -8.65 6.37
C GLY A 27 -23.28 -9.25 7.12
N THR A 28 -22.10 -9.01 6.57
CA THR A 28 -20.86 -9.41 7.19
C THR A 28 -19.87 -8.26 7.14
N LYS A 29 -19.06 -8.11 8.18
CA LYS A 29 -17.96 -7.14 8.25
C LYS A 29 -16.71 -7.86 8.72
N GLU A 30 -15.62 -7.74 7.98
CA GLU A 30 -14.33 -8.22 8.45
C GLU A 30 -13.70 -7.16 9.35
N VAL A 31 -13.20 -7.58 10.51
CA VAL A 31 -12.57 -6.71 11.51
C VAL A 31 -11.35 -7.40 12.10
N ASN A 32 -10.42 -6.63 12.63
CA ASN A 32 -9.32 -7.15 13.43
C ASN A 32 -9.48 -6.72 14.90
N LEU A 33 -10.15 -7.54 15.70
CA LEU A 33 -10.46 -7.23 17.11
C LEU A 33 -9.21 -7.12 18.00
N LEU A 34 -8.06 -7.62 17.55
CA LEU A 34 -6.82 -7.62 18.31
C LEU A 34 -5.84 -6.53 17.82
N LYS A 35 -6.19 -5.79 16.76
CA LYS A 35 -5.37 -4.69 16.25
C LYS A 35 -5.70 -3.42 17.03
N TYR A 36 -4.98 -3.23 18.13
CA TYR A 36 -4.93 -1.95 18.83
C TYR A 36 -3.78 -1.11 18.23
N SER A 37 -4.10 0.04 17.63
CA SER A 37 -3.11 1.04 17.24
C SER A 37 -3.36 2.32 18.03
N LEU A 38 -2.44 2.65 18.94
CA LEU A 38 -2.40 3.98 19.55
C LEU A 38 -2.15 5.00 18.44
N ARG A 39 -3.05 5.98 18.30
CA ARG A 39 -2.77 7.17 17.50
C ARG A 39 -1.79 8.03 18.29
N THR A 40 -0.62 8.24 17.73
CA THR A 40 0.39 9.12 18.31
C THR A 40 0.33 10.47 17.62
N ASN A 41 0.44 11.55 18.38
CA ASN A 41 0.59 12.90 17.85
C ASN A 41 1.95 13.42 18.35
N PRO A 42 3.06 13.05 17.67
CA PRO A 42 4.37 13.58 18.02
C PRO A 42 4.37 15.11 17.91
N PRO A 43 5.25 15.82 18.65
CA PRO A 43 5.43 17.25 18.47
C PRO A 43 5.97 17.56 17.08
N ASN A 44 5.98 18.86 16.73
CA ASN A 44 6.52 19.35 15.45
C ASN A 44 5.99 18.60 14.22
N SER A 45 4.74 18.14 14.30
CA SER A 45 4.13 17.32 13.27
C SER A 45 3.42 18.17 12.22
N SER A 46 3.50 17.73 10.97
CA SER A 46 2.75 18.27 9.84
C SER A 46 2.29 17.12 8.95
N TYR A 47 1.63 17.43 7.83
CA TYR A 47 1.27 16.45 6.83
C TYR A 47 1.40 17.00 5.42
N PHE A 48 1.49 16.10 4.44
CA PHE A 48 1.34 16.40 3.02
C PHE A 48 0.49 15.32 2.35
N ASP A 49 -0.14 15.68 1.23
CA ASP A 49 -1.00 14.79 0.47
C ASP A 49 -0.34 14.47 -0.88
N ILE A 50 -0.42 13.22 -1.31
CA ILE A 50 -0.09 12.78 -2.67
C ILE A 50 -1.37 12.19 -3.27
N ARG A 51 -1.96 12.88 -4.25
CA ARG A 51 -3.32 12.61 -4.75
C ARG A 51 -3.39 12.71 -6.26
N ALA A 52 -4.40 12.04 -6.83
CA ALA A 52 -4.82 12.26 -8.20
C ALA A 52 -5.27 13.73 -8.40
N ASN A 53 -5.01 14.27 -9.59
CA ASN A 53 -5.35 15.66 -9.93
C ASN A 53 -6.67 15.73 -10.70
N ASN A 54 -7.81 15.65 -10.00
CA ASN A 54 -9.16 15.69 -10.59
C ASN A 54 -9.28 14.83 -11.85
N PHE A 55 -8.88 13.57 -11.73
CA PHE A 55 -8.82 12.62 -12.83
C PHE A 55 -10.21 12.12 -13.23
N THR A 56 -10.54 12.21 -14.51
CA THR A 56 -11.77 11.62 -15.03
C THR A 56 -11.56 10.12 -15.26
N ILE A 57 -12.20 9.29 -14.43
CA ILE A 57 -12.11 7.83 -14.51
C ILE A 57 -12.71 7.34 -15.85
N PRO A 58 -11.98 6.58 -16.67
CA PRO A 58 -12.52 6.01 -17.90
C PRO A 58 -13.65 5.00 -17.64
N PRO A 59 -14.68 4.93 -18.51
CA PRO A 59 -15.78 3.96 -18.37
C PRO A 59 -15.39 2.57 -18.89
N VAL A 60 -14.30 2.01 -18.36
CA VAL A 60 -13.80 0.67 -18.64
C VAL A 60 -13.82 -0.18 -17.38
N ASP A 61 -13.67 -1.50 -17.51
CA ASP A 61 -13.81 -2.44 -16.38
C ASP A 61 -12.69 -2.25 -15.34
N THR A 62 -11.44 -2.20 -15.79
CA THR A 62 -10.25 -1.98 -14.96
C THR A 62 -9.38 -0.89 -15.59
N HIS A 63 -8.91 0.04 -14.76
CA HIS A 63 -8.00 1.09 -15.20
C HIS A 63 -6.92 1.35 -14.15
N TYR A 64 -5.66 1.36 -14.57
CA TYR A 64 -4.53 1.71 -13.71
C TYR A 64 -3.96 3.03 -14.20
N HIS A 65 -3.96 4.04 -13.33
CA HIS A 65 -3.44 5.35 -13.69
C HIS A 65 -2.31 5.78 -12.76
N CYS A 66 -1.28 6.39 -13.36
CA CYS A 66 -0.01 6.71 -12.73
C CYS A 66 0.28 8.21 -12.81
N TRP A 67 0.54 8.82 -11.66
CA TRP A 67 1.08 10.17 -11.55
C TRP A 67 2.49 10.14 -10.99
N VAL A 68 3.45 10.72 -11.69
CA VAL A 68 4.77 11.00 -11.12
C VAL A 68 4.77 12.43 -10.61
N LEU A 69 4.97 12.56 -9.31
CA LEU A 69 4.81 13.79 -8.56
C LEU A 69 6.10 14.09 -7.79
N LYS A 70 6.42 15.37 -7.67
CA LYS A 70 7.58 15.80 -6.89
C LYS A 70 7.32 15.57 -5.39
N SER A 71 8.33 15.08 -4.67
CA SER A 71 8.26 14.97 -3.21
C SER A 71 8.15 16.35 -2.55
N PRO A 72 7.59 16.47 -1.33
CA PRO A 72 7.64 17.71 -0.59
C PRO A 72 9.09 18.16 -0.37
N SER A 73 9.35 19.46 -0.49
CA SER A 73 10.66 20.05 -0.22
C SER A 73 10.84 20.21 1.29
N LEU A 74 11.61 19.32 1.89
CA LEU A 74 11.92 19.34 3.32
C LEU A 74 13.43 19.49 3.49
N GLY A 75 13.89 20.67 3.91
CA GLY A 75 15.33 20.99 4.01
C GLY A 75 16.09 20.24 5.11
N ALA A 76 15.44 19.32 5.83
CA ALA A 76 16.04 18.43 6.80
C ALA A 76 15.33 17.07 6.77
N LYS A 77 15.96 16.06 7.36
CA LYS A 77 15.35 14.74 7.54
C LYS A 77 14.15 14.83 8.48
N HIS A 78 13.06 14.18 8.10
CA HIS A 78 11.86 13.98 8.90
C HIS A 78 11.47 12.50 8.88
N HIS A 79 10.57 12.11 9.78
CA HIS A 79 9.98 10.77 9.81
C HIS A 79 8.49 10.83 9.54
N ILE A 80 8.03 10.08 8.53
CA ILE A 80 6.62 9.73 8.39
C ILE A 80 6.27 8.74 9.52
N TYR A 81 5.26 9.09 10.31
CA TYR A 81 4.81 8.29 11.44
C TYR A 81 3.38 7.74 11.25
N ARG A 82 2.61 8.32 10.32
CA ARG A 82 1.27 7.83 9.97
C ARG A 82 0.97 8.07 8.50
N ILE A 83 0.25 7.12 7.90
CA ILE A 83 -0.29 7.21 6.54
C ILE A 83 -1.81 7.01 6.61
N GLU A 84 -2.58 7.87 5.96
CA GLU A 84 -4.04 7.78 5.91
C GLU A 84 -4.55 7.82 4.47
N PRO A 85 -5.53 6.97 4.09
CA PRO A 85 -6.14 7.04 2.77
C PRO A 85 -7.08 8.23 2.65
N ILE A 86 -7.06 8.90 1.49
CA ILE A 86 -8.06 9.91 1.09
C ILE A 86 -8.83 9.33 -0.08
N ILE A 87 -10.07 8.89 0.14
CA ILE A 87 -10.85 8.16 -0.86
C ILE A 87 -12.13 8.92 -1.18
N ARG A 88 -12.31 9.30 -2.45
CA ARG A 88 -13.52 9.96 -2.95
C ARG A 88 -14.57 8.97 -3.44
N HIS A 89 -14.15 7.96 -4.19
CA HIS A 89 -15.03 6.93 -4.76
C HIS A 89 -14.71 5.55 -4.15
N PRO A 90 -15.14 5.26 -2.91
CA PRO A 90 -14.84 3.99 -2.23
C PRO A 90 -15.45 2.77 -2.93
N ASP A 91 -16.38 2.98 -3.86
CA ASP A 91 -16.99 1.96 -4.70
C ASP A 91 -16.13 1.54 -5.91
N ILE A 92 -15.14 2.34 -6.32
CA ILE A 92 -14.33 2.10 -7.52
C ILE A 92 -12.81 2.11 -7.24
N VAL A 93 -12.34 2.91 -6.28
CA VAL A 93 -10.91 2.95 -5.92
C VAL A 93 -10.55 1.67 -5.17
N HIS A 94 -9.90 0.74 -5.86
CA HIS A 94 -9.65 -0.61 -5.35
C HIS A 94 -8.32 -0.69 -4.56
N HIS A 95 -7.25 -0.08 -5.07
CA HIS A 95 -6.00 0.09 -4.31
C HIS A 95 -5.19 1.28 -4.79
N ILE A 96 -4.32 1.76 -3.91
CA ILE A 96 -3.40 2.88 -4.12
C ILE A 96 -2.00 2.43 -3.72
N ILE A 97 -1.01 2.65 -4.58
CA ILE A 97 0.39 2.36 -4.29
C ILE A 97 1.22 3.62 -4.53
N LEU A 98 2.10 3.95 -3.59
CA LEU A 98 3.09 5.00 -3.78
C LEU A 98 4.47 4.35 -3.89
N TYR A 99 5.16 4.64 -4.99
CA TYR A 99 6.54 4.24 -5.21
C TYR A 99 7.48 5.43 -5.10
N GLN A 100 8.69 5.21 -4.59
CA GLN A 100 9.82 6.12 -4.75
C GLN A 100 10.53 5.84 -6.08
N CYS A 101 10.82 6.90 -6.81
CA CYS A 101 11.55 6.85 -8.06
C CYS A 101 13.07 6.88 -7.86
N HIS A 102 13.78 6.28 -8.80
CA HIS A 102 15.23 6.39 -8.95
C HIS A 102 15.63 7.87 -9.14
N PRO A 103 16.78 8.31 -8.62
CA PRO A 103 17.23 9.71 -8.72
C PRO A 103 17.38 10.27 -10.15
N SER A 104 17.38 9.41 -11.17
CA SER A 104 17.36 9.82 -12.58
C SER A 104 16.04 10.43 -13.04
N ILE A 105 14.96 10.26 -12.28
CA ILE A 105 13.66 10.88 -12.57
C ILE A 105 13.64 12.27 -11.96
N ASN A 106 13.43 13.28 -12.82
CA ASN A 106 13.44 14.70 -12.46
C ASN A 106 12.23 15.48 -13.01
N GLU A 107 11.24 14.78 -13.58
CA GLU A 107 10.06 15.35 -14.22
C GLU A 107 8.77 14.69 -13.71
N THR A 108 7.66 15.40 -13.85
CA THR A 108 6.33 14.89 -13.52
C THR A 108 5.66 14.27 -14.74
N PHE A 109 4.86 13.23 -14.52
CA PHE A 109 4.15 12.51 -15.58
C PHE A 109 2.71 12.20 -15.14
N ASP A 110 1.82 12.10 -16.12
CA ASP A 110 0.42 11.68 -15.96
C ASP A 110 0.13 10.75 -17.14
N LEU A 111 -0.12 9.47 -16.85
CA LEU A 111 -0.27 8.43 -17.86
C LEU A 111 -1.02 7.22 -17.33
N GLU A 112 -1.63 6.47 -18.24
CA GLU A 112 -2.02 5.10 -17.95
C GLU A 112 -0.79 4.27 -17.59
N CYS A 113 -0.87 3.56 -16.46
CA CYS A 113 0.24 2.72 -16.01
C CYS A 113 0.55 1.64 -17.04
N TYR A 114 1.78 1.11 -17.03
CA TYR A 114 2.22 -0.01 -17.88
C TYR A 114 2.23 0.25 -19.39
N THR A 115 1.90 1.46 -19.84
CA THR A 115 2.06 1.89 -21.25
C THR A 115 3.47 2.41 -21.57
N SER A 116 4.25 2.75 -20.53
CA SER A 116 5.64 3.21 -20.64
C SER A 116 6.58 2.33 -19.79
N GLU A 117 7.27 1.40 -20.45
CA GLU A 117 8.21 0.47 -19.80
C GLU A 117 9.31 1.23 -19.03
N ASN A 118 9.83 2.31 -19.63
CA ASN A 118 10.94 3.08 -19.07
C ASN A 118 10.60 3.76 -17.74
N LEU A 119 9.36 4.22 -17.56
CA LEU A 119 8.96 4.87 -16.32
C LEU A 119 8.63 3.83 -15.25
N HIS A 120 7.98 2.73 -15.63
CA HIS A 120 7.62 1.67 -14.69
C HIS A 120 8.85 1.11 -13.96
N LEU A 121 9.91 0.84 -14.72
CA LEU A 121 11.17 0.28 -14.21
C LEU A 121 12.00 1.27 -13.37
N LYS A 122 11.74 2.58 -13.48
CA LYS A 122 12.49 3.61 -12.75
C LYS A 122 11.83 3.99 -11.42
N CYS A 123 10.62 3.53 -11.11
CA CYS A 123 9.93 3.79 -9.85
C CYS A 123 9.36 2.48 -9.28
N LEU A 124 10.23 1.69 -8.63
CA LEU A 124 9.88 0.36 -8.14
C LEU A 124 9.89 0.23 -6.62
N THR A 125 10.52 1.16 -5.90
CA THR A 125 10.62 1.08 -4.43
C THR A 125 9.29 1.43 -3.80
N VAL A 126 8.56 0.45 -3.27
CA VAL A 126 7.28 0.68 -2.59
C VAL A 126 7.50 1.49 -1.31
N MET A 127 6.74 2.58 -1.15
CA MET A 127 6.74 3.42 0.04
C MET A 127 5.48 3.23 0.88
N ALA A 128 4.33 3.07 0.21
CA ALA A 128 3.05 2.90 0.85
C ALA A 128 2.09 2.10 -0.04
N VAL A 129 1.24 1.30 0.59
CA VAL A 129 0.18 0.54 -0.07
C VAL A 129 -1.10 0.70 0.73
N TRP A 130 -2.20 0.92 0.02
CA TRP A 130 -3.54 0.87 0.56
C TRP A 130 -4.42 0.04 -0.39
N ALA A 131 -5.37 -0.72 0.16
CA ALA A 131 -6.39 -1.44 -0.58
C ALA A 131 -7.71 -1.38 0.18
N VAL A 132 -8.83 -1.72 -0.49
CA VAL A 132 -10.17 -1.74 0.12
C VAL A 132 -10.15 -2.43 1.49
N GLY A 133 -10.76 -1.79 2.49
CA GLY A 133 -10.78 -2.25 3.89
C GLY A 133 -9.57 -1.82 4.72
N GLY A 134 -8.54 -1.23 4.10
CA GLY A 134 -7.42 -0.60 4.79
C GLY A 134 -7.84 0.68 5.52
N GLU A 135 -7.40 0.81 6.76
CA GLU A 135 -7.53 2.04 7.56
C GLU A 135 -6.17 2.78 7.63
N SER A 136 -6.13 3.88 8.37
CA SER A 136 -4.88 4.55 8.73
C SER A 136 -3.84 3.57 9.29
N PHE A 137 -2.58 3.75 8.90
CA PHE A 137 -1.46 2.98 9.42
C PHE A 137 -0.55 3.89 10.26
N GLU A 138 -0.38 3.57 11.53
CA GLU A 138 0.59 4.20 12.44
C GLU A 138 1.84 3.32 12.53
N PHE A 139 3.01 3.93 12.36
CA PHE A 139 4.29 3.27 12.56
C PHE A 139 4.59 3.12 14.07
N PRO A 140 5.35 2.10 14.51
CA PRO A 140 5.75 1.95 15.91
C PRO A 140 6.47 3.19 16.45
N GLU A 141 6.27 3.55 17.71
CA GLU A 141 6.85 4.77 18.33
C GLU A 141 8.38 4.90 18.16
N VAL A 142 9.07 3.77 17.98
CA VAL A 142 10.52 3.70 17.80
C VAL A 142 11.00 3.86 16.35
N ALA A 143 10.11 3.83 15.35
CA ALA A 143 10.50 3.85 13.94
C ALA A 143 9.59 4.73 13.05
N GLY A 144 10.17 5.32 12.01
CA GLY A 144 9.44 6.10 10.99
C GLY A 144 10.14 6.09 9.64
N VAL A 145 9.39 6.35 8.56
CA VAL A 145 9.98 6.33 7.20
C VAL A 145 10.72 7.64 6.94
N PRO A 146 12.02 7.60 6.61
CA PRO A 146 12.81 8.81 6.40
C PRO A 146 12.40 9.53 5.11
N ILE A 147 12.16 10.83 5.20
CA ILE A 147 11.91 11.72 4.07
C ILE A 147 12.65 13.05 4.22
N GLY A 148 12.78 13.79 3.12
CA GLY A 148 13.47 15.09 3.08
C GLY A 148 14.98 14.97 2.95
N GLY A 149 15.68 16.06 3.27
CA GLY A 149 17.11 16.23 3.05
C GLY A 149 17.42 17.00 1.77
N ASP A 150 18.70 16.99 1.38
CA ASP A 150 19.20 17.88 0.32
C ASP A 150 18.76 17.48 -1.09
N ASN A 151 18.26 16.25 -1.26
CA ASN A 151 17.88 15.70 -2.56
C ASN A 151 16.37 15.72 -2.77
N THR A 152 15.94 16.40 -3.83
CA THR A 152 14.58 16.27 -4.36
C THR A 152 14.36 14.85 -4.86
N SER A 153 13.28 14.22 -4.43
CA SER A 153 12.83 12.92 -4.94
C SER A 153 11.53 13.07 -5.74
N TYR A 154 11.20 12.03 -6.51
CA TYR A 154 9.92 11.91 -7.18
C TYR A 154 9.23 10.64 -6.70
N TYR A 155 7.90 10.69 -6.65
CA TYR A 155 7.06 9.56 -6.30
C TYR A 155 6.15 9.21 -7.47
N ARG A 156 5.89 7.92 -7.70
CA ARG A 156 4.84 7.46 -8.59
C ARG A 156 3.64 7.02 -7.76
N LEU A 157 2.54 7.77 -7.85
CA LEU A 157 1.24 7.39 -7.34
C LEU A 157 0.54 6.53 -8.39
N GLU A 158 0.21 5.29 -8.04
CA GLU A 158 -0.57 4.37 -8.87
C GLU A 158 -1.92 4.13 -8.20
N ILE A 159 -3.01 4.34 -8.94
CA ILE A 159 -4.37 4.02 -8.48
C ILE A 159 -4.99 3.04 -9.46
N HIS A 160 -5.50 1.94 -8.90
CA HIS A 160 -6.32 0.99 -9.63
C HIS A 160 -7.80 1.26 -9.37
N TYR A 161 -8.52 1.53 -10.46
CA TYR A 161 -9.96 1.69 -10.51
C TYR A 161 -10.61 0.40 -11.02
N ASP A 162 -11.47 -0.19 -10.19
CA ASP A 162 -12.33 -1.33 -10.53
C ASP A 162 -13.75 -0.78 -10.78
N ASN A 163 -14.12 -0.56 -12.05
CA ASN A 163 -15.36 0.09 -12.47
C ASN A 163 -16.22 -0.90 -13.28
N PRO A 164 -16.76 -1.97 -12.66
CA PRO A 164 -17.48 -3.03 -13.37
C PRO A 164 -18.78 -2.55 -14.02
N GLN A 165 -19.35 -1.45 -13.50
CA GLN A 165 -20.54 -0.81 -14.07
C GLN A 165 -20.22 0.17 -15.21
N LYS A 166 -18.92 0.40 -15.50
CA LYS A 166 -18.44 1.29 -16.56
C LYS A 166 -19.08 2.68 -16.49
N THR A 167 -19.24 3.18 -15.27
CA THR A 167 -19.82 4.50 -15.03
C THR A 167 -18.87 5.57 -15.58
N ALA A 168 -19.43 6.57 -16.26
CA ALA A 168 -18.71 7.68 -16.88
C ALA A 168 -18.78 8.94 -16.01
N ASP A 169 -18.02 9.97 -16.39
CA ASP A 169 -18.05 11.32 -15.81
C ASP A 169 -17.75 11.39 -14.31
N ARG A 170 -16.99 10.42 -13.80
CA ARG A 170 -16.56 10.38 -12.40
C ARG A 170 -15.19 11.01 -12.26
N ILE A 171 -15.13 12.16 -11.57
CA ILE A 171 -13.89 12.86 -11.26
C ILE A 171 -13.38 12.40 -9.90
N ASP A 172 -12.17 11.86 -9.88
CA ASP A 172 -11.48 11.37 -8.69
C ASP A 172 -10.31 12.29 -8.31
N ASP A 173 -10.13 12.47 -7.00
CA ASP A 173 -8.98 13.14 -6.40
C ASP A 173 -8.44 12.30 -5.23
N SER A 174 -8.58 10.97 -5.29
CA SER A 174 -8.15 10.07 -4.22
C SER A 174 -6.62 10.01 -4.12
N GLY A 175 -6.11 9.54 -2.99
CA GLY A 175 -4.68 9.44 -2.72
C GLY A 175 -4.35 9.06 -1.28
N LEU A 176 -3.19 9.50 -0.82
CA LEU A 176 -2.66 9.21 0.51
C LEU A 176 -2.20 10.50 1.19
N ARG A 177 -2.47 10.61 2.49
CA ARG A 177 -1.93 11.62 3.39
C ARG A 177 -0.81 11.04 4.22
N PHE A 178 0.31 11.74 4.28
CA PHE A 178 1.50 11.36 5.03
C PHE A 178 1.71 12.35 6.17
N TYR A 179 1.56 11.88 7.40
CA TYR A 179 1.87 12.64 8.60
C TYR A 179 3.34 12.41 8.96
N TYR A 180 4.07 13.50 9.16
CA TYR A 180 5.50 13.49 9.45
C TYR A 180 5.87 14.43 10.59
N THR A 181 7.02 14.19 11.22
CA THR A 181 7.59 15.02 12.30
C THR A 181 9.08 15.21 12.10
N SER A 182 9.61 16.34 12.59
CA SER A 182 11.06 16.58 12.71
C SER A 182 11.67 15.92 13.96
N ASP A 183 10.84 15.48 14.91
CA ASP A 183 11.29 14.76 16.11
C ASP A 183 11.57 13.30 15.72
N LEU A 184 12.81 13.06 15.27
CA LEU A 184 13.21 11.77 14.74
C LEU A 184 13.05 10.65 15.77
N ARG A 185 12.42 9.56 15.33
CA ARG A 185 12.34 8.30 16.08
C ARG A 185 13.69 7.59 16.04
N GLN A 186 13.86 6.60 16.91
CA GLN A 186 15.13 5.89 17.09
C GLN A 186 15.62 5.18 15.82
N TYR A 187 14.71 4.66 14.98
CA TYR A 187 15.04 3.85 13.82
C TYR A 187 14.37 4.36 12.54
N ASP A 188 15.05 4.16 11.41
CA ASP A 188 14.44 4.32 10.09
C ASP A 188 13.65 3.05 9.74
N ALA A 189 12.42 3.24 9.25
CA ALA A 189 11.58 2.18 8.70
C ALA A 189 11.64 2.20 7.17
N SER A 190 11.54 1.02 6.56
CA SER A 190 11.44 0.85 5.11
C SER A 190 10.54 -0.35 4.77
N VAL A 191 10.14 -0.44 3.52
CA VAL A 191 9.41 -1.58 2.96
C VAL A 191 10.39 -2.46 2.21
N MET A 192 10.25 -3.78 2.39
CA MET A 192 11.00 -4.78 1.65
C MET A 192 10.02 -5.66 0.90
N ASP A 193 10.03 -5.58 -0.42
CA ASP A 193 9.20 -6.42 -1.28
C ASP A 193 9.85 -7.79 -1.45
N LEU A 194 9.10 -8.84 -1.10
CA LEU A 194 9.55 -10.23 -1.13
C LEU A 194 8.54 -11.06 -1.90
N GLY A 195 9.00 -11.88 -2.84
CA GLY A 195 8.13 -12.77 -3.58
C GLY A 195 8.70 -13.20 -4.93
N LEU A 196 7.79 -13.38 -5.88
CA LEU A 196 8.10 -13.68 -7.27
C LEU A 196 8.11 -12.38 -8.06
N LEU A 197 9.06 -12.25 -8.97
CA LEU A 197 9.04 -11.17 -9.94
C LEU A 197 7.80 -11.30 -10.84
N ILE A 198 7.18 -10.16 -11.16
CA ILE A 198 6.07 -10.08 -12.09
C ILE A 198 6.66 -10.15 -13.50
N THR A 199 6.70 -11.34 -14.08
CA THR A 199 7.21 -11.57 -15.44
C THR A 199 6.32 -12.54 -16.19
N ASP A 200 6.30 -12.43 -17.51
CA ASP A 200 5.56 -13.34 -18.39
C ASP A 200 6.11 -14.78 -18.38
N GLN A 201 7.27 -15.00 -17.75
CA GLN A 201 7.85 -16.35 -17.61
C GLN A 201 7.22 -17.14 -16.45
N TYR A 202 6.55 -16.47 -15.52
CA TYR A 202 5.87 -17.14 -14.42
C TYR A 202 4.44 -17.50 -14.81
N THR A 203 4.12 -18.80 -14.82
CA THR A 203 2.78 -19.29 -15.18
C THR A 203 2.26 -20.30 -14.16
N ILE A 204 0.95 -20.23 -13.88
CA ILE A 204 0.22 -21.23 -13.12
C ILE A 204 -0.51 -22.13 -14.13
N PRO A 205 -0.26 -23.46 -14.14
CA PRO A 205 -0.92 -24.35 -15.09
C PRO A 205 -2.46 -24.27 -14.96
N PRO A 206 -3.19 -24.20 -16.08
CA PRO A 206 -4.66 -24.16 -16.05
C PRO A 206 -5.21 -25.44 -15.41
N HIS A 207 -6.32 -25.30 -14.67
CA HIS A 207 -7.00 -26.38 -13.96
C HIS A 207 -6.19 -27.10 -12.86
N ALA A 208 -5.00 -26.61 -12.51
CA ALA A 208 -4.25 -27.14 -11.37
C ALA A 208 -5.07 -26.99 -10.08
N LYS A 209 -5.38 -28.11 -9.42
CA LYS A 209 -6.14 -28.10 -8.15
C LYS A 209 -5.36 -27.45 -7.00
N ALA A 210 -4.03 -27.55 -7.04
CA ALA A 210 -3.11 -26.88 -6.14
C ALA A 210 -1.78 -26.67 -6.85
N PHE A 211 -1.23 -25.46 -6.77
CA PHE A 211 0.09 -25.11 -7.28
C PHE A 211 0.79 -24.24 -6.24
N LYS A 212 2.09 -24.46 -6.05
CA LYS A 212 2.90 -23.71 -5.09
C LYS A 212 4.03 -23.02 -5.82
N SER A 213 4.22 -21.76 -5.50
CA SER A 213 5.27 -20.94 -6.07
C SER A 213 6.12 -20.37 -4.95
N TYR A 214 7.43 -20.26 -5.16
CA TYR A 214 8.39 -19.95 -4.13
C TYR A 214 9.31 -18.82 -4.60
N GLY A 215 9.35 -17.73 -3.84
CA GLY A 215 10.39 -16.72 -3.93
C GLY A 215 11.37 -16.90 -2.77
N VAL A 216 12.66 -16.72 -3.03
CA VAL A 216 13.71 -16.78 -2.01
C VAL A 216 14.49 -15.48 -2.05
N CYS A 217 14.67 -14.87 -0.89
CA CYS A 217 15.54 -13.73 -0.70
C CYS A 217 16.79 -14.20 0.02
N ASP A 218 17.91 -14.24 -0.71
CA ASP A 218 19.19 -14.60 -0.14
C ASP A 218 19.81 -13.37 0.55
N THR A 219 19.77 -13.37 1.88
CA THR A 219 20.23 -12.25 2.69
C THR A 219 21.76 -12.08 2.67
N SER A 220 22.52 -13.04 2.12
CA SER A 220 23.98 -12.92 1.99
C SER A 220 24.40 -11.81 1.03
N TYR A 221 23.52 -11.37 0.14
CA TYR A 221 23.77 -10.26 -0.78
C TYR A 221 23.51 -8.89 -0.17
N PHE A 222 22.90 -8.81 1.01
CA PHE A 222 22.45 -7.52 1.48
C PHE A 222 23.61 -6.55 1.75
N ASP A 223 24.75 -7.02 2.28
CA ASP A 223 25.92 -6.17 2.53
C ASP A 223 26.42 -5.48 1.25
N GLN A 224 26.23 -6.13 0.09
CA GLN A 224 26.54 -5.56 -1.22
C GLN A 224 25.52 -4.50 -1.65
N LEU A 225 24.25 -4.68 -1.30
CA LEU A 225 23.16 -3.75 -1.61
C LEU A 225 23.26 -2.45 -0.79
N ILE A 226 23.57 -2.58 0.50
CA ILE A 226 23.60 -1.45 1.45
C ILE A 226 24.99 -0.79 1.49
N GLN A 227 25.99 -1.37 0.84
CA GLN A 227 27.39 -0.88 0.81
C GLN A 227 27.97 -0.66 2.21
N GLY A 228 27.70 -1.61 3.11
CA GLY A 228 28.11 -1.52 4.51
C GLY A 228 27.57 -2.69 5.33
N PRO A 229 28.03 -2.83 6.58
CA PRO A 229 27.54 -3.87 7.47
C PRO A 229 26.07 -3.64 7.78
N ILE A 230 25.29 -4.70 7.74
CA ILE A 230 23.85 -4.59 7.94
C ILE A 230 23.49 -4.68 9.41
N PRO A 231 22.74 -3.68 9.93
CA PRO A 231 22.22 -3.77 11.29
C PRO A 231 21.14 -4.85 11.37
N ASP A 232 20.89 -5.34 12.58
CA ASP A 232 19.77 -6.25 12.82
C ASP A 232 18.44 -5.64 12.35
N LEU A 233 17.81 -6.29 11.38
CA LEU A 233 16.52 -5.85 10.82
C LEU A 233 15.36 -6.43 11.64
N ASN A 234 14.41 -5.56 12.00
CA ASN A 234 13.22 -5.94 12.76
C ASN A 234 11.95 -5.80 11.91
N VAL A 235 11.29 -6.92 11.64
CA VAL A 235 10.02 -6.93 10.91
C VAL A 235 8.85 -6.72 11.88
N PHE A 236 8.14 -5.61 11.74
CA PHE A 236 6.99 -5.27 12.58
C PHE A 236 5.64 -5.32 11.84
N MET A 237 5.65 -5.33 10.50
CA MET A 237 4.45 -5.40 9.67
C MET A 237 4.69 -6.28 8.45
N VAL A 238 3.64 -6.98 8.01
CA VAL A 238 3.65 -7.80 6.80
C VAL A 238 2.35 -7.52 6.04
N PHE A 239 2.48 -7.17 4.77
CA PHE A 239 1.36 -7.07 3.83
C PHE A 239 1.47 -8.21 2.83
N LEU A 240 0.45 -9.09 2.79
CA LEU A 240 0.44 -10.24 1.89
C LEU A 240 -0.47 -9.94 0.70
N HIS A 241 0.03 -10.15 -0.52
CA HIS A 241 -0.68 -9.80 -1.74
C HIS A 241 -0.71 -10.96 -2.74
N THR A 242 -1.89 -11.24 -3.31
CA THR A 242 -2.12 -12.11 -4.48
C THR A 242 -3.32 -11.61 -5.27
N HIS A 243 -3.37 -11.94 -6.57
CA HIS A 243 -4.60 -11.81 -7.37
C HIS A 243 -5.60 -12.97 -7.12
N LEU A 244 -6.65 -13.07 -7.92
CA LEU A 244 -7.81 -13.97 -7.74
C LEU A 244 -7.48 -15.47 -7.63
N ALA A 245 -6.37 -15.93 -8.21
CA ALA A 245 -5.95 -17.34 -8.14
C ALA A 245 -5.30 -17.70 -6.78
N GLY A 246 -4.86 -16.70 -6.01
CA GLY A 246 -4.24 -16.90 -4.70
C GLY A 246 -5.18 -17.58 -3.71
N ARG A 247 -4.66 -18.52 -2.92
CA ARG A 247 -5.41 -19.20 -1.85
C ARG A 247 -4.72 -19.13 -0.49
N LYS A 248 -3.38 -19.19 -0.48
CA LYS A 248 -2.57 -19.20 0.73
C LYS A 248 -1.24 -18.51 0.43
N ILE A 249 -0.79 -17.67 1.34
CA ILE A 249 0.51 -17.00 1.28
C ILE A 249 1.19 -17.23 2.63
N ARG A 250 2.49 -17.54 2.61
CA ARG A 250 3.31 -17.66 3.81
C ARG A 250 4.67 -17.03 3.53
N VAL A 251 5.10 -16.19 4.45
CA VAL A 251 6.49 -15.71 4.54
C VAL A 251 7.12 -16.32 5.80
N GLY A 252 8.41 -16.61 5.74
CA GLY A 252 9.16 -17.13 6.86
C GLY A 252 10.63 -16.77 6.74
N GLN A 253 11.27 -16.47 7.87
CA GLN A 253 12.71 -16.39 7.97
C GLN A 253 13.25 -17.80 8.27
N PHE A 254 14.21 -18.25 7.49
CA PHE A 254 14.95 -19.49 7.73
C PHE A 254 16.35 -19.10 8.22
N ARG A 255 16.80 -19.74 9.30
CA ARG A 255 18.13 -19.57 9.90
C ARG A 255 18.71 -20.95 10.15
#